data_AF-A0A1S2VNB7-F1
#
_entry.id   AF-A0A1S2VNB7-F1
#
_cell.length_a   1.000
_cell.length_b   1.000
_cell.length_c   1.000
_cell.angle_alpha   90.00
_cell.angle_beta   90.00
_cell.angle_gamma   90.00
#
_symmetry.space_group_name_H-M   'P 1'
#
loop_
_entity.id
_entity.type
_entity.pdbx_description
1 polymer ?
#
loop_
_entity_poly.entity_id
_entity_poly.type
_entity_poly.pdbx_seq_one_letter_code
_entity_poly.pdbx_strand_id
1 'polypeptide(L)'
;MNKKLLVYCLTAIFFSAACIIKPERKFVGAPVVQYLNAQGQLYGLRIKTGFGFVDEAGKIWVVPDGVIIDSTSLPEQARTLAGSPYTADYRNAFIVHAYHCKHKQEKWLAIHRMFFEACLTTGVDEPTAKMMYAALYAYAPRWEANFIVDYEAGVHKRIITSFETTYPDTTFETDCQWIRNTNPSLDAIDARLKGSLTFTQIRKAPR
;
A
#
# COMPACT_ATOMS: atom_id res chain seq x y z
N MET A 1 0.44 -65.73 41.76
CA MET A 1 -0.57 -64.75 42.18
C MET A 1 -0.30 -63.43 41.47
N ASN A 2 -1.29 -62.94 40.72
CA ASN A 2 -1.25 -61.79 39.82
C ASN A 2 -0.82 -60.48 40.47
N LYS A 3 -0.15 -59.60 39.71
CA LYS A 3 -0.70 -58.29 39.29
C LYS A 3 0.17 -57.63 38.21
N LYS A 4 -0.51 -57.27 37.14
CA LYS A 4 -0.05 -56.64 35.89
C LYS A 4 0.65 -55.31 36.19
N LEU A 5 1.87 -55.11 35.70
CA LEU A 5 2.48 -53.78 35.63
C LEU A 5 2.37 -53.28 34.18
N LEU A 6 1.36 -52.44 33.97
CA LEU A 6 1.07 -51.74 32.73
C LEU A 6 2.12 -50.61 32.59
N VAL A 7 3.14 -50.80 31.76
CA VAL A 7 4.10 -49.74 31.44
C VAL A 7 3.47 -48.86 30.37
N TYR A 8 3.04 -47.66 30.78
CA TYR A 8 2.55 -46.62 29.88
C TYR A 8 3.71 -46.11 29.00
N CYS A 9 3.58 -46.30 27.69
CA CYS A 9 4.38 -45.58 26.69
C CYS A 9 4.07 -44.08 26.75
N LEU A 10 4.93 -43.30 27.41
CA LEU A 10 4.97 -41.85 27.24
C LEU A 10 5.60 -41.55 25.86
N THR A 11 4.79 -41.45 24.81
CA THR A 11 5.21 -40.80 23.57
C THR A 11 5.23 -39.30 23.83
N ALA A 12 6.40 -38.77 24.15
CA ALA A 12 6.65 -37.33 24.14
C ALA A 12 6.50 -36.82 22.70
N ILE A 13 5.32 -36.27 22.38
CA ILE A 13 5.10 -35.53 21.15
C ILE A 13 5.81 -34.20 21.33
N PHE A 14 7.02 -34.09 20.78
CA PHE A 14 7.67 -32.80 20.55
C PHE A 14 6.80 -32.03 19.54
N PHE A 15 5.92 -31.17 20.03
CA PHE A 15 5.36 -30.08 19.23
C PHE A 15 6.52 -29.14 18.91
N SER A 16 7.22 -29.42 17.80
CA SER A 16 8.12 -28.44 17.20
C SER A 16 7.26 -27.23 16.86
N ALA A 17 7.39 -26.15 17.64
CA ALA A 17 6.92 -24.85 17.23
C ALA A 17 7.63 -24.52 15.92
N ALA A 18 6.94 -24.72 14.79
CA ALA A 18 7.42 -24.22 13.52
C ALA A 18 7.49 -22.70 13.67
N CYS A 19 8.70 -22.18 13.83
CA CYS A 19 8.95 -20.76 13.77
C CYS A 19 8.58 -20.34 12.35
N ILE A 20 7.40 -19.74 12.18
CA ILE A 20 7.01 -19.13 10.91
C ILE A 20 7.95 -17.93 10.74
N ILE A 21 9.00 -18.11 9.93
CA ILE A 21 9.89 -17.02 9.55
C ILE A 21 9.05 -16.07 8.69
N LYS A 22 8.62 -14.95 9.27
CA LYS A 22 7.97 -13.90 8.49
C LYS A 22 8.99 -13.34 7.49
N PRO A 23 8.61 -13.18 6.21
CA PRO A 23 9.49 -12.57 5.23
C PRO A 23 9.85 -11.15 5.65
N GLU A 24 11.11 -10.81 5.47
CA GLU A 24 11.63 -9.48 5.78
C GLU A 24 11.16 -8.46 4.72
N ARG A 25 10.63 -7.33 5.19
CA ARG A 25 10.28 -6.20 4.34
C ARG A 25 11.53 -5.59 3.75
N LYS A 26 11.62 -5.48 2.42
CA LYS A 26 12.80 -4.93 1.75
C LYS A 26 12.53 -4.49 0.33
N PHE A 27 13.31 -3.52 -0.14
CA PHE A 27 13.40 -3.27 -1.57
C PHE A 27 14.28 -4.32 -2.25
N VAL A 28 13.86 -4.74 -3.43
CA VAL A 28 14.59 -5.67 -4.30
C VAL A 28 14.98 -4.94 -5.59
N GLY A 29 16.27 -4.99 -5.91
CA GLY A 29 16.85 -4.17 -6.98
C GLY A 29 17.10 -2.73 -6.55
N ALA A 30 17.80 -1.98 -7.40
CA ALA A 30 18.09 -0.57 -7.21
C ALA A 30 17.57 0.21 -8.43
N PRO A 31 16.55 1.07 -8.27
CA PRO A 31 15.98 1.78 -9.41
C PRO A 31 16.97 2.82 -9.93
N VAL A 32 17.27 2.76 -11.22
CA VAL A 32 17.83 3.89 -11.95
C VAL A 32 16.65 4.71 -12.47
N VAL A 33 16.61 6.00 -12.12
CA VAL A 33 15.53 6.91 -12.51
C VAL A 33 16.06 8.05 -13.37
N GLN A 34 15.32 8.39 -14.42
CA GLN A 34 15.53 9.60 -15.21
C GLN A 34 14.48 10.63 -14.81
N TYR A 35 14.92 11.79 -14.33
CA TYR A 35 14.06 12.94 -14.06
C TYR A 35 13.49 13.49 -15.37
N LEU A 36 12.17 13.71 -15.41
CA LEU A 36 11.48 14.31 -16.54
C LEU A 36 11.08 15.74 -16.18
N ASN A 37 11.76 16.70 -16.82
CA ASN A 37 11.56 18.13 -16.59
C ASN A 37 10.97 18.80 -17.83
N ALA A 38 10.10 19.77 -17.63
CA ALA A 38 9.58 20.65 -18.67
C ALA A 38 9.55 22.09 -18.11
N GLN A 39 10.15 23.05 -18.83
CA GLN A 39 10.25 24.45 -18.40
C GLN A 39 10.82 24.63 -16.97
N GLY A 40 11.77 23.78 -16.57
CA GLY A 40 12.38 23.82 -15.24
C GLY A 40 11.55 23.14 -14.13
N GLN A 41 10.36 22.64 -14.44
CA GLN A 41 9.50 21.93 -13.50
C GLN A 41 9.63 20.41 -13.67
N LEU A 42 9.92 19.72 -12.57
CA LEU A 42 9.91 18.27 -12.49
C LEU A 42 8.46 17.76 -12.48
N TYR A 43 8.07 17.01 -13.51
CA TYR A 43 6.70 16.49 -13.63
C TYR A 43 6.61 14.97 -13.47
N GLY A 44 7.71 14.23 -13.62
CA GLY A 44 7.69 12.78 -13.48
C GLY A 44 9.07 12.12 -13.47
N LEU A 45 9.05 10.81 -13.27
CA LEU A 45 10.23 9.95 -13.28
C LEU A 45 10.04 8.84 -14.32
N ARG A 46 11.03 8.63 -15.18
CA ARG A 46 11.11 7.42 -16.01
C ARG A 46 11.98 6.38 -15.32
N ILE A 47 11.44 5.18 -15.12
CA ILE A 47 12.17 4.06 -14.52
C ILE A 47 13.04 3.43 -15.61
N LYS A 48 14.36 3.48 -15.44
CA LYS A 48 15.34 2.92 -16.38
C LYS A 48 15.70 1.48 -16.07
N THR A 49 15.63 1.10 -14.80
CA THR A 49 15.86 -0.26 -14.32
C THR A 49 14.72 -0.61 -13.37
N GLY A 50 14.02 -1.71 -13.66
CA GLY A 50 12.95 -2.21 -12.82
C GLY A 50 13.44 -2.61 -11.43
N PHE A 51 12.54 -2.57 -10.46
CA PHE A 51 12.81 -2.91 -9.06
C PHE A 51 11.48 -3.31 -8.39
N GLY A 52 11.51 -3.61 -7.09
CA GLY A 52 10.28 -3.86 -6.35
C GLY A 52 10.44 -3.77 -4.85
N PHE A 53 9.36 -4.07 -4.16
CA PHE A 53 9.29 -4.13 -2.70
C PHE A 53 8.67 -5.44 -2.24
N VAL A 54 9.23 -6.06 -1.20
CA VAL A 54 8.68 -7.23 -0.53
C VAL A 54 7.95 -6.75 0.72
N ASP A 55 6.66 -7.05 0.85
CA ASP A 55 5.86 -6.70 2.03
C ASP A 55 5.97 -7.74 3.16
N GLU A 56 5.37 -7.46 4.32
CA GLU A 56 5.37 -8.36 5.49
C GLU A 56 4.72 -9.73 5.20
N ALA A 57 3.83 -9.80 4.21
CA ALA A 57 3.22 -11.05 3.76
C ALA A 57 4.10 -11.82 2.76
N GLY A 58 5.23 -11.25 2.34
CA GLY A 58 6.18 -11.85 1.39
C GLY A 58 5.82 -11.65 -0.07
N LYS A 59 4.81 -10.81 -0.36
CA LYS A 59 4.43 -10.50 -1.73
C LYS A 59 5.43 -9.50 -2.32
N ILE A 60 5.78 -9.74 -3.58
CA ILE A 60 6.68 -8.86 -4.34
C ILE A 60 5.85 -7.89 -5.19
N TRP A 61 6.02 -6.60 -4.93
CA TRP A 61 5.40 -5.48 -5.65
C TRP A 61 6.39 -4.95 -6.68
N VAL A 62 6.24 -5.38 -7.93
CA VAL A 62 7.21 -5.12 -9.01
C VAL A 62 6.83 -3.87 -9.79
N VAL A 63 7.83 -3.02 -10.04
CA VAL A 63 7.78 -1.90 -10.98
C VAL A 63 8.70 -2.22 -12.16
N PRO A 64 8.15 -2.42 -13.37
CA PRO A 64 8.97 -2.69 -14.55
C PRO A 64 9.76 -1.45 -15.00
N ASP A 65 10.79 -1.66 -15.82
CA ASP A 65 11.45 -0.57 -16.51
C ASP A 65 10.57 0.06 -17.60
N GLY A 66 11.03 1.20 -18.14
CA GLY A 66 10.37 1.94 -19.21
C GLY A 66 9.14 2.75 -18.76
N VAL A 67 8.57 2.47 -17.59
CA VAL A 67 7.38 3.16 -17.11
C VAL A 67 7.66 4.60 -16.68
N ILE A 68 6.64 5.45 -16.83
CA ILE A 68 6.64 6.83 -16.34
C ILE A 68 5.71 6.92 -15.13
N ILE A 69 6.28 7.43 -14.04
CA ILE A 69 5.64 7.70 -12.77
C ILE A 69 5.41 9.20 -12.65
N ASP A 70 4.19 9.59 -12.31
CA ASP A 70 3.79 10.96 -12.03
C ASP A 70 3.24 11.07 -10.60
N SER A 71 3.16 12.30 -10.08
CA SER A 71 2.77 12.61 -8.70
C SER A 71 1.26 12.63 -8.47
N THR A 72 0.44 12.32 -9.49
CA THR A 72 -1.02 12.44 -9.38
C THR A 72 -1.65 11.48 -8.37
N SER A 73 -0.92 10.43 -8.00
CA SER A 73 -1.35 9.40 -7.04
C SER A 73 -1.17 9.79 -5.58
N LEU A 74 -0.49 10.92 -5.27
CA LEU A 74 -0.24 11.37 -3.91
C LEU A 74 -1.06 12.64 -3.59
N PRO A 75 -2.03 12.59 -2.66
CA PRO A 75 -2.82 13.75 -2.28
C PRO A 75 -1.94 14.83 -1.63
N GLU A 76 -2.42 16.08 -1.65
CA GLU A 76 -1.68 17.23 -1.12
C GLU A 76 -1.31 17.08 0.36
N GLN A 77 -2.24 16.55 1.16
CA GLN A 77 -2.05 16.29 2.58
C GLN A 77 -0.86 15.36 2.83
N ALA A 78 -0.67 14.33 1.99
CA ALA A 78 0.51 13.45 2.08
C ALA A 78 1.81 14.17 1.66
N ARG A 79 1.75 15.05 0.65
CA ARG A 79 2.91 15.85 0.21
C ARG A 79 3.36 16.84 1.28
N THR A 80 2.42 17.48 1.98
CA THR A 80 2.73 18.43 3.06
C THR A 80 3.42 17.74 4.25
N LEU A 81 3.08 16.48 4.53
CA LEU A 81 3.67 15.72 5.62
C LEU A 81 5.12 15.28 5.36
N ALA A 82 5.42 14.88 4.12
CA ALA A 82 6.68 14.19 3.81
C ALA A 82 7.58 14.91 2.79
N GLY A 83 7.11 16.03 2.24
CA GLY A 83 7.79 16.75 1.18
C GLY A 83 7.62 16.10 -0.20
N SER A 84 8.48 16.50 -1.14
CA SER A 84 8.38 16.09 -2.55
C SER A 84 8.57 14.58 -2.74
N PRO A 85 7.65 13.89 -3.45
CA PRO A 85 7.74 12.44 -3.68
C PRO A 85 8.89 12.02 -4.60
N TYR A 86 9.51 12.97 -5.30
CA TYR A 86 10.60 12.69 -6.24
C TYR A 86 12.01 12.85 -5.64
N THR A 87 12.10 13.45 -4.45
CA THR A 87 13.39 13.81 -3.84
C THR A 87 13.50 13.44 -2.37
N ALA A 88 12.38 13.20 -1.69
CA ALA A 88 12.38 12.75 -0.31
C ALA A 88 12.76 11.26 -0.18
N ASP A 89 13.10 10.85 1.04
CA ASP A 89 13.58 9.49 1.36
C ASP A 89 12.58 8.40 0.98
N TYR A 90 11.28 8.71 1.00
CA TYR A 90 10.20 7.81 0.60
C TYR A 90 10.01 7.65 -0.92
N ARG A 91 10.88 8.22 -1.77
CA ARG A 91 10.73 8.17 -3.24
C ARG A 91 10.51 6.76 -3.77
N ASN A 92 11.27 5.79 -3.28
CA ASN A 92 11.15 4.40 -3.76
C ASN A 92 9.80 3.79 -3.35
N ALA A 93 9.33 4.06 -2.13
CA ALA A 93 7.99 3.67 -1.67
C ALA A 93 6.89 4.30 -2.54
N PHE A 94 7.03 5.60 -2.83
CA PHE A 94 6.11 6.32 -3.70
C PHE A 94 6.07 5.76 -5.12
N ILE A 95 7.22 5.43 -5.73
CA ILE A 95 7.26 4.86 -7.08
C ILE A 95 6.46 3.54 -7.16
N VAL A 96 6.64 2.65 -6.19
CA VAL A 96 5.92 1.36 -6.13
C VAL A 96 4.41 1.62 -5.95
N HIS A 97 4.03 2.48 -5.00
CA HIS A 97 2.63 2.86 -4.79
C HIS A 97 1.98 3.46 -6.03
N ALA A 98 2.61 4.45 -6.65
CA ALA A 98 2.10 5.16 -7.81
C ALA A 98 1.89 4.22 -9.00
N TYR A 99 2.85 3.31 -9.24
CA TYR A 99 2.72 2.29 -10.27
C TYR A 99 1.49 1.41 -10.04
N HIS A 100 1.33 0.86 -8.83
CA HIS A 100 0.21 -0.04 -8.54
C HIS A 100 -1.15 0.67 -8.50
N CYS A 101 -1.21 1.93 -8.04
CA CYS A 101 -2.40 2.77 -8.09
C CYS A 101 -2.85 3.06 -9.53
N LYS A 102 -1.90 3.25 -10.46
CA LYS A 102 -2.20 3.48 -11.88
C LYS A 102 -2.78 2.23 -12.56
N HIS A 103 -2.24 1.05 -12.25
CA HIS A 103 -2.63 -0.21 -12.91
C HIS A 103 -3.81 -0.92 -12.24
N LYS A 104 -4.09 -0.60 -10.97
CA LYS A 104 -5.28 -1.06 -10.22
C LYS A 104 -5.47 -2.58 -10.25
N GLN A 105 -4.37 -3.33 -10.31
CA GLN A 105 -4.39 -4.80 -10.33
C GLN A 105 -4.65 -5.38 -8.93
N GLU A 106 -4.44 -4.57 -7.90
CA GLU A 106 -4.60 -4.92 -6.51
C GLU A 106 -5.67 -4.06 -5.84
N LYS A 107 -6.17 -4.51 -4.68
CA LYS A 107 -7.08 -3.71 -3.86
C LYS A 107 -6.38 -2.43 -3.40
N TRP A 108 -7.06 -1.29 -3.50
CA TRP A 108 -6.52 0.02 -3.11
C TRP A 108 -5.94 0.01 -1.69
N LEU A 109 -6.64 -0.63 -0.74
CA LEU A 109 -6.22 -0.71 0.67
C LEU A 109 -4.90 -1.48 0.82
N ALA A 110 -4.71 -2.57 0.07
CA ALA A 110 -3.47 -3.35 0.12
C ALA A 110 -2.29 -2.53 -0.40
N ILE A 111 -2.48 -1.72 -1.45
CA ILE A 111 -1.43 -0.84 -1.98
C ILE A 111 -1.07 0.25 -0.97
N HIS A 112 -2.05 0.83 -0.27
CA HIS A 112 -1.79 1.87 0.73
C HIS A 112 -1.08 1.31 1.96
N ARG A 113 -1.41 0.08 2.40
CA ARG A 113 -0.67 -0.61 3.47
C ARG A 113 0.76 -0.97 3.06
N MET A 114 0.94 -1.44 1.82
CA MET A 114 2.28 -1.67 1.26
C MET A 114 3.11 -0.38 1.26
N PHE A 115 2.52 0.76 0.90
CA PHE A 115 3.21 2.04 0.94
C PHE A 115 3.69 2.42 2.35
N PHE A 116 2.87 2.22 3.38
CA PHE A 116 3.28 2.40 4.77
C PHE A 116 4.51 1.54 5.11
N GLU A 117 4.47 0.26 4.79
CA GLU A 117 5.59 -0.66 5.03
C GLU A 117 6.87 -0.27 4.27
N ALA A 118 6.71 0.18 3.03
CA ALA A 118 7.80 0.65 2.20
C ALA A 118 8.42 1.94 2.75
N CYS A 119 7.63 2.88 3.28
CA CYS A 119 8.12 4.09 3.94
C CYS A 119 8.97 3.78 5.17
N LEU A 120 8.58 2.80 5.99
CA LEU A 120 9.38 2.38 7.14
C LEU A 120 10.75 1.84 6.70
N THR A 121 10.79 1.12 5.58
CA THR A 121 12.02 0.56 5.01
C THR A 121 12.95 1.63 4.46
N THR A 122 12.42 2.80 4.08
CA THR A 122 13.22 3.97 3.66
C THR A 122 13.65 4.88 4.81
N GLY A 123 13.34 4.52 6.07
CA GLY A 123 13.75 5.30 7.25
C GLY A 123 12.78 6.40 7.65
N VAL A 124 11.58 6.47 7.05
CA VAL A 124 10.51 7.35 7.55
C VAL A 124 10.07 6.84 8.92
N ASP A 125 9.97 7.73 9.91
CA ASP A 125 9.51 7.35 11.24
C ASP A 125 8.05 6.85 11.20
N GLU A 126 7.72 5.94 12.11
CA GLU A 126 6.43 5.25 12.09
C GLU A 126 5.22 6.19 12.22
N PRO A 127 5.21 7.19 13.13
CA PRO A 127 4.14 8.18 13.17
C PRO A 127 3.96 8.94 11.84
N THR A 128 5.04 9.40 11.21
CA THR A 128 4.98 10.05 9.90
C THR A 128 4.44 9.12 8.82
N ALA A 129 4.93 7.88 8.74
CA ALA A 129 4.43 6.89 7.80
C ALA A 129 2.93 6.60 8.01
N LYS A 130 2.44 6.56 9.26
CA LYS A 130 1.01 6.42 9.58
C LYS A 130 0.18 7.63 9.17
N MET A 131 0.68 8.84 9.34
CA MET A 131 -0.01 10.05 8.87
C MET A 131 -0.08 10.08 7.34
N MET A 132 0.99 9.67 6.64
CA MET A 132 0.96 9.54 5.17
C MET A 132 -0.04 8.47 4.71
N TYR A 133 -0.10 7.33 5.41
CA TYR A 133 -1.13 6.31 5.19
C TYR A 133 -2.54 6.88 5.40
N ALA A 134 -2.76 7.62 6.50
CA ALA A 134 -4.04 8.25 6.81
C ALA A 134 -4.46 9.22 5.70
N ALA A 135 -3.53 10.03 5.18
CA ALA A 135 -3.79 10.92 4.04
C ALA A 135 -4.22 10.15 2.79
N LEU A 136 -3.54 9.04 2.46
CA LEU A 136 -3.97 8.18 1.36
C LEU A 136 -5.36 7.58 1.59
N TYR A 137 -5.63 7.08 2.80
CA TYR A 137 -6.92 6.49 3.14
C TYR A 137 -8.08 7.50 3.04
N ALA A 138 -7.82 8.75 3.44
CA ALA A 138 -8.79 9.84 3.48
C ALA A 138 -9.05 10.48 2.10
N TYR A 139 -8.00 10.65 1.28
CA TYR A 139 -8.06 11.51 0.10
C TYR A 139 -7.76 10.80 -1.23
N ALA A 140 -7.17 9.60 -1.22
CA ALA A 140 -6.88 8.89 -2.46
C ALA A 140 -8.13 8.20 -3.02
N PRO A 141 -8.31 8.18 -4.36
CA PRO A 141 -9.41 7.46 -4.99
C PRO A 141 -9.41 5.97 -4.65
N ARG A 142 -10.60 5.40 -4.49
CA ARG A 142 -10.80 3.96 -4.30
C ARG A 142 -11.23 3.32 -5.61
N TRP A 143 -11.11 2.00 -5.67
CA TRP A 143 -11.66 1.23 -6.78
C TRP A 143 -12.05 -0.18 -6.40
N GLU A 144 -12.99 -0.72 -7.18
CA GLU A 144 -13.43 -2.10 -7.14
C GLU A 144 -13.29 -2.70 -8.55
N ALA A 145 -12.75 -3.92 -8.61
CA ALA A 145 -12.59 -4.66 -9.85
C ALA A 145 -13.62 -5.79 -9.90
N ASN A 146 -14.48 -5.76 -10.91
CA ASN A 146 -15.47 -6.79 -11.19
C ASN A 146 -15.13 -7.50 -12.50
N PHE A 147 -15.41 -8.79 -12.58
CA PHE A 147 -15.24 -9.58 -13.80
C PHE A 147 -16.60 -9.90 -14.38
N ILE A 148 -16.83 -9.52 -15.63
CA ILE A 148 -18.03 -9.87 -16.37
C ILE A 148 -17.63 -10.90 -17.43
N VAL A 149 -18.47 -11.92 -17.58
CA VAL A 149 -18.34 -12.89 -18.67
C VAL A 149 -19.07 -12.33 -19.87
N ASP A 150 -18.34 -12.10 -20.96
CA ASP A 150 -18.92 -11.86 -22.27
C ASP A 150 -19.15 -13.22 -22.94
N TYR A 151 -20.39 -13.72 -22.85
CA TYR A 151 -20.75 -15.04 -23.35
C TYR A 151 -20.68 -15.14 -24.88
N GLU A 152 -20.82 -14.02 -25.61
CA GLU A 152 -20.76 -14.00 -27.06
C GLU A 152 -19.31 -13.99 -27.56
N ALA A 153 -18.43 -13.24 -26.89
CA ALA A 153 -17.02 -13.17 -27.24
C ALA A 153 -16.17 -14.31 -26.63
N GLY A 154 -16.68 -15.02 -25.62
CA GLY A 154 -15.91 -16.03 -24.88
C GLY A 154 -14.78 -15.43 -24.03
N VAL A 155 -14.88 -14.16 -23.64
CA VAL A 155 -13.81 -13.42 -22.93
C VAL A 155 -14.30 -12.93 -21.57
N HIS A 156 -13.42 -13.00 -20.56
CA HIS A 156 -13.63 -12.33 -19.27
C HIS A 156 -13.19 -10.86 -19.36
N LYS A 157 -14.13 -9.93 -19.17
CA LYS A 157 -13.86 -8.49 -19.14
C LYS A 157 -13.71 -8.00 -17.70
N ARG A 158 -12.58 -7.38 -17.39
CA ARG A 158 -12.34 -6.71 -16.10
C ARG A 158 -12.86 -5.27 -16.16
N ILE A 159 -13.84 -4.96 -15.32
CA ILE A 159 -14.41 -3.62 -15.15
C ILE A 159 -13.91 -3.03 -13.85
N ILE A 160 -13.40 -1.80 -13.91
CA ILE A 160 -12.91 -1.07 -12.74
C ILE A 160 -13.84 0.10 -12.48
N THR A 161 -14.54 0.05 -11.35
CA THR A 161 -15.33 1.18 -10.83
C THR A 161 -14.44 1.96 -9.88
N SER A 162 -14.32 3.27 -10.06
CA SER A 162 -13.53 4.14 -9.17
C SER A 162 -14.43 5.10 -8.39
N PHE A 163 -14.00 5.47 -7.20
CA PHE A 163 -14.72 6.34 -6.28
C PHE A 163 -13.77 7.42 -5.78
N GLU A 164 -14.22 8.67 -5.82
CA GLU A 164 -13.54 9.77 -5.12
C GLU A 164 -13.95 9.74 -3.65
N THR A 165 -13.01 10.09 -2.79
CA THR A 165 -13.20 10.23 -1.36
C THR A 165 -13.25 11.71 -1.02
N THR A 166 -14.23 12.12 -0.22
CA THR A 166 -14.20 13.44 0.41
C THR A 166 -14.00 13.26 1.91
N TYR A 167 -13.05 14.01 2.45
CA TYR A 167 -12.70 14.00 3.88
C TYR A 167 -12.49 15.45 4.36
N PRO A 168 -13.11 15.89 5.46
CA PRO A 168 -12.95 17.26 5.93
C PRO A 168 -11.52 17.54 6.43
N ASP A 169 -10.86 18.57 5.90
CA ASP A 169 -9.48 18.92 6.27
C ASP A 169 -9.31 19.28 7.76
N THR A 170 -10.32 19.93 8.35
CA THR A 170 -10.31 20.26 9.79
C THR A 170 -10.27 19.01 10.68
N THR A 171 -10.89 17.92 10.23
CA THR A 171 -10.84 16.62 10.91
C THR A 171 -9.48 15.96 10.72
N PHE A 172 -8.90 16.05 9.53
CA PHE A 172 -7.64 15.38 9.21
C PHE A 172 -6.45 15.87 10.06
N GLU A 173 -6.35 17.17 10.34
CA GLU A 173 -5.32 17.70 11.25
C GLU A 173 -5.47 17.11 12.67
N THR A 174 -6.71 17.01 13.17
CA THR A 174 -7.00 16.40 14.47
C THR A 174 -6.61 14.91 14.50
N ASP A 175 -6.80 14.21 13.38
CA ASP A 175 -6.39 12.81 13.26
C ASP A 175 -4.88 12.65 13.17
N CYS A 176 -4.17 13.56 12.50
CA CYS A 176 -2.71 13.59 12.50
C CYS A 176 -2.16 13.80 13.91
N GLN A 177 -2.74 14.71 14.69
CA GLN A 177 -2.37 14.92 16.09
C GLN A 177 -2.63 13.67 16.93
N TRP A 178 -3.79 13.02 16.75
CA TRP A 178 -4.08 11.76 17.43
C TRP A 178 -3.08 10.65 17.07
N ILE A 179 -2.70 10.51 15.80
CA ILE A 179 -1.70 9.54 15.34
C ILE A 179 -0.35 9.81 16.02
N ARG A 180 0.12 11.07 16.01
CA ARG A 180 1.39 11.45 16.67
C ARG A 180 1.37 11.12 18.15
N ASN A 181 0.26 11.41 18.83
CA ASN A 181 0.17 11.28 20.29
C ASN A 181 -0.05 9.85 20.78
N THR A 182 -0.64 8.97 19.97
CA THR A 182 -1.07 7.64 20.41
C THR A 182 -0.47 6.47 19.63
N ASN A 183 0.22 6.75 18.52
CA ASN A 183 0.83 5.77 17.61
C ASN A 183 -0.07 4.53 17.32
N PRO A 184 -1.32 4.74 16.86
CA PRO A 184 -2.33 3.67 16.75
C PRO A 184 -1.98 2.65 15.66
N SER A 185 -2.65 1.50 15.63
CA SER A 185 -2.52 0.54 14.53
C SER A 185 -3.18 1.06 13.24
N LEU A 186 -2.80 0.53 12.07
CA LEU A 186 -3.47 0.88 10.81
C LEU A 186 -4.96 0.54 10.83
N ASP A 187 -5.37 -0.55 11.46
CA ASP A 187 -6.78 -0.93 11.60
C ASP A 187 -7.56 0.10 12.44
N ALA A 188 -6.94 0.67 13.47
CA ALA A 188 -7.55 1.73 14.27
C ALA A 188 -7.68 3.05 13.47
N ILE A 189 -6.70 3.36 12.62
CA ILE A 189 -6.78 4.49 11.68
C ILE A 189 -7.93 4.25 10.70
N ASP A 190 -8.02 3.06 10.09
CA ASP A 190 -9.09 2.71 9.15
C ASP A 190 -10.47 2.88 9.77
N ALA A 191 -10.65 2.37 10.98
CA ALA A 191 -11.91 2.44 11.72
C ALA A 191 -12.30 3.89 12.04
N ARG A 192 -11.34 4.70 12.48
CA ARG A 192 -11.55 6.10 12.82
C ARG A 192 -11.92 6.94 11.59
N LEU A 193 -11.15 6.83 10.51
CA LEU A 193 -11.37 7.62 9.30
C LEU A 193 -12.64 7.17 8.55
N LYS A 194 -12.99 5.88 8.59
CA LYS A 194 -14.20 5.36 7.94
C LYS A 194 -15.48 6.08 8.38
N GLY A 195 -15.57 6.49 9.65
CA GLY A 195 -16.76 7.16 10.19
C GLY A 195 -17.07 8.52 9.57
N SER A 196 -16.10 9.17 8.93
CA SER A 196 -16.23 10.53 8.38
C SER A 196 -16.09 10.60 6.86
N LEU A 197 -15.91 9.46 6.19
CA LEU A 197 -15.72 9.38 4.75
C LEU A 197 -17.04 9.42 3.99
N THR A 198 -17.08 10.23 2.94
CA THR A 198 -18.12 10.16 1.91
C THR A 198 -17.53 9.73 0.57
N PHE A 199 -18.32 9.01 -0.22
CA PHE A 199 -17.89 8.45 -1.50
C PHE A 199 -18.73 9.02 -2.64
N THR A 200 -18.06 9.42 -3.71
CA THR A 200 -18.72 9.79 -4.97
C THR A 200 -18.20 8.86 -6.06
N GLN A 201 -19.10 8.10 -6.70
CA GLN A 201 -18.73 7.21 -7.79
C GLN A 201 -18.33 8.03 -9.01
N ILE A 202 -17.15 7.75 -9.57
CA ILE A 202 -16.69 8.37 -10.81
C ILE A 202 -17.33 7.62 -11.98
N ARG A 203 -18.26 8.27 -12.70
CA ARG A 203 -18.65 7.80 -14.03
C ARG A 203 -17.53 8.18 -15.00
N LYS A 204 -16.73 7.21 -15.43
CA LYS A 204 -15.82 7.44 -16.57
C LYS A 204 -16.70 7.70 -17.80
N ALA A 205 -16.58 8.87 -18.43
CA ALA A 205 -16.99 9.00 -19.81
C ALA A 205 -16.22 7.97 -20.65
N PRO A 206 -16.86 7.27 -21.61
CA PRO A 206 -16.12 6.44 -22.55
C PRO A 206 -15.08 7.33 -23.26
N ARG A 207 -13.82 6.89 -23.27
CA ARG A 207 -12.81 7.42 -24.19
C ARG A 207 -12.97 6.73 -25.53
#